data_AF-A0A1M5NR95-F1
#
_entry.id   AF-A0A1M5NR95-F1
#
_cell.length_a   1.000
_cell.length_b   1.000
_cell.length_c   1.000
_cell.angle_alpha   90.00
_cell.angle_beta   90.00
_cell.angle_gamma   90.00
#
_symmetry.space_group_name_H-M   'P 1'
#
loop_
_entity.id
_entity.type
_entity.pdbx_description
1 polymer ?
#
loop_
_entity_poly.entity_id
_entity_poly.type
_entity_poly.pdbx_seq_one_letter_code
_entity_poly.pdbx_strand_id
1 'polypeptide(L)'
;MKKIEIIPLEGIDFEEGISIRFGQTIPEIKAVLGDPTAEEPHQLYYDHLEFRLDFDKNGELEFVEIQGPFSRHLAPQIYHVNPFAIEADDLVKLLTEKNDGRIDDSEKPYCYCFLENSVGVWREFVEDDIRATIDELKDNGEYEESKDWIEQDLEKAKFFWTVGIGNKNYYHTIL
;
A
#
# COMPACT_ATOMS: atom_id res chain seq x y z
N MET A 1 -3.12 11.16 -13.91
CA MET A 1 -2.52 10.64 -12.68
C MET A 1 -1.21 11.36 -12.46
N LYS A 2 -0.96 11.84 -11.24
CA LYS A 2 0.34 12.43 -10.88
C LYS A 2 1.31 11.30 -10.55
N LYS A 3 2.54 11.39 -11.03
CA LYS A 3 3.58 10.43 -10.67
C LYS A 3 4.13 10.76 -9.29
N ILE A 4 4.40 9.73 -8.51
CA ILE A 4 5.19 9.83 -7.28
C ILE A 4 6.25 8.74 -7.29
N GLU A 5 7.38 9.00 -6.64
CA GLU A 5 8.39 7.98 -6.36
C GLU A 5 8.37 7.66 -4.87
N ILE A 6 8.14 6.39 -4.56
CA ILE A 6 8.27 5.79 -3.24
C ILE A 6 9.73 5.45 -3.04
N ILE A 7 10.36 6.05 -2.04
CA ILE A 7 11.76 5.81 -1.69
C ILE A 7 11.80 5.15 -0.31
N PRO A 8 11.90 3.81 -0.25
CA PRO A 8 11.92 3.07 1.01
C PRO A 8 12.97 3.64 1.98
N LEU A 9 12.63 3.67 3.28
CA LEU A 9 13.39 4.30 4.37
C LEU A 9 13.57 5.83 4.31
N GLU A 10 13.17 6.50 3.23
CA GLU A 10 13.34 7.95 3.09
C GLU A 10 12.01 8.70 3.10
N GLY A 11 11.04 8.28 2.29
CA GLY A 11 9.73 8.93 2.15
C GLY A 11 9.22 8.91 0.71
N ILE A 12 8.52 9.98 0.30
CA ILE A 12 7.89 10.08 -1.02
C ILE A 12 8.34 11.36 -1.73
N ASP A 13 8.70 11.23 -3.01
CA ASP A 13 8.87 12.35 -3.94
C ASP A 13 7.65 12.51 -4.83
N PHE A 14 7.17 13.74 -4.92
CA PHE A 14 6.12 14.14 -5.83
C PHE A 14 6.73 14.82 -7.06
N GLU A 15 5.96 14.82 -8.15
CA GLU A 15 6.21 15.78 -9.24
C GLU A 15 6.26 17.22 -8.67
N GLU A 16 7.01 18.10 -9.34
CA GLU A 16 7.19 19.52 -8.96
C GLU A 16 8.22 19.80 -7.84
N GLY A 17 9.03 18.81 -7.46
CA GLY A 17 10.12 18.99 -6.50
C GLY A 17 9.66 19.07 -5.04
N ILE A 18 8.43 18.62 -4.80
CA ILE A 18 7.82 18.47 -3.48
C ILE A 18 8.18 17.09 -2.93
N SER A 19 8.54 17.03 -1.65
CA SER A 19 8.95 15.79 -0.98
C SER A 19 8.44 15.74 0.46
N ILE A 20 8.00 14.56 0.88
CA ILE A 20 7.84 14.25 2.31
C ILE A 20 8.89 13.22 2.73
N ARG A 21 9.36 13.33 3.96
CA ARG A 21 10.43 12.51 4.53
C ARG A 21 10.07 12.05 5.93
N PHE A 22 10.51 10.85 6.28
CA PHE A 22 10.40 10.37 7.66
C PHE A 22 11.14 11.32 8.62
N GLY A 23 10.59 11.49 9.83
CA GLY A 23 11.09 12.45 10.81
C GLY A 23 10.48 13.86 10.70
N GLN A 24 9.77 14.18 9.61
CA GLN A 24 9.07 15.47 9.49
C GLN A 24 7.85 15.53 10.41
N THR A 25 7.62 16.68 10.99
CA THR A 25 6.47 16.95 11.88
C THR A 25 5.19 17.23 11.09
N ILE A 26 4.03 17.08 11.74
CA ILE A 26 2.72 17.42 11.15
C ILE A 26 2.70 18.83 10.50
N PRO A 27 3.17 19.91 11.17
CA PRO A 27 3.19 21.24 10.55
C PRO A 27 4.08 21.33 9.29
N GLU A 28 5.22 20.64 9.27
CA GLU A 28 6.11 20.61 8.10
C GLU A 28 5.46 19.89 6.92
N ILE A 29 4.81 18.76 7.17
CA ILE A 29 4.06 18.01 6.16
C ILE A 29 2.91 18.87 5.60
N LYS A 30 2.11 19.51 6.46
CA LYS A 30 1.00 20.39 6.04
C LYS A 30 1.49 21.61 5.27
N ALA A 31 2.67 22.14 5.58
CA ALA A 31 3.25 23.25 4.81
C ALA A 31 3.56 22.87 3.35
N VAL A 32 3.77 21.57 3.09
CA VAL A 32 4.15 21.03 1.79
C VAL A 32 2.94 20.45 1.04
N LEU A 33 2.12 19.65 1.70
CA LEU A 33 0.97 18.96 1.10
C LEU A 33 -0.35 19.72 1.24
N GLY A 34 -0.39 20.77 2.07
CA GLY A 34 -1.62 21.43 2.47
C GLY A 34 -2.38 20.64 3.54
N ASP A 35 -3.62 21.06 3.78
CA ASP A 35 -4.48 20.45 4.77
C ASP A 35 -4.96 19.05 4.33
N PRO A 36 -5.00 18.07 5.26
CA PRO A 36 -5.53 16.74 4.99
C PRO A 36 -7.05 16.76 4.82
N THR A 37 -7.60 15.69 4.24
CA THR A 37 -9.04 15.45 4.21
C THR A 37 -9.59 15.18 5.61
N ALA A 38 -8.85 14.41 6.41
CA ALA A 38 -9.19 14.10 7.80
C ALA A 38 -7.92 14.00 8.66
N GLU A 39 -8.06 14.29 9.95
CA GLU A 39 -6.97 14.30 10.93
C GLU A 39 -7.42 13.60 12.21
N GLU A 40 -6.61 12.65 12.65
CA GLU A 40 -6.68 11.94 13.93
C GLU A 40 -5.40 12.25 14.73
N PRO A 41 -5.34 12.01 16.05
CA PRO A 41 -4.22 12.44 16.90
C PRO A 41 -2.81 12.07 16.40
N HIS A 42 -2.66 10.96 15.69
CA HIS A 42 -1.39 10.47 15.14
C HIS A 42 -1.49 10.10 13.66
N GLN A 43 -2.55 10.51 12.96
CA GLN A 43 -2.76 10.11 11.57
C GLN A 43 -3.33 11.25 10.73
N LEU A 44 -2.81 11.41 9.51
CA LEU A 44 -3.36 12.31 8.51
C LEU A 44 -3.84 11.50 7.30
N TYR A 45 -5.05 11.81 6.84
CA TYR A 45 -5.66 11.17 5.69
C TYR A 45 -5.74 12.16 4.53
N TYR A 46 -5.06 11.86 3.44
CA TYR A 46 -5.05 12.66 2.22
C TYR A 46 -5.76 11.89 1.10
N ASP A 47 -7.08 11.78 1.15
CA ASP A 47 -7.89 11.00 0.17
C ASP A 47 -7.60 11.40 -1.28
N HIS A 48 -7.33 12.68 -1.54
CA HIS A 48 -6.99 13.19 -2.87
C HIS A 48 -5.60 12.76 -3.37
N LEU A 49 -4.75 12.28 -2.46
CA LEU A 49 -3.48 11.62 -2.71
C LEU A 49 -3.56 10.12 -2.43
N GLU A 50 -4.70 9.56 -2.00
CA GLU A 50 -4.84 8.14 -1.66
C GLU A 50 -3.80 7.68 -0.61
N PHE A 51 -3.44 8.58 0.31
CA PHE A 51 -2.43 8.37 1.35
C PHE A 51 -3.02 8.36 2.75
N ARG A 52 -2.46 7.51 3.62
CA ARG A 52 -2.50 7.65 5.07
C ARG A 52 -1.07 7.86 5.58
N LEU A 53 -0.89 8.84 6.46
CA LEU A 53 0.37 9.13 7.13
C LEU A 53 0.21 8.84 8.61
N ASP A 54 1.08 8.01 9.19
CA ASP A 54 1.11 7.75 10.63
C ASP A 54 2.34 8.41 11.28
N PHE A 55 2.15 8.97 12.47
CA PHE A 55 3.14 9.74 13.20
C PHE A 55 3.47 9.07 14.53
N ASP A 56 4.75 9.08 14.88
CA ASP A 56 5.23 8.49 16.12
C ASP A 56 4.75 9.29 17.35
N LYS A 57 5.12 8.81 18.54
CA LYS A 57 4.80 9.47 19.81
C LYS A 57 5.39 10.88 19.96
N ASN A 58 6.40 11.23 19.17
CA ASN A 58 7.01 12.56 19.15
C ASN A 58 6.34 13.49 18.12
N GLY A 59 5.39 12.97 17.33
CA GLY A 59 4.69 13.72 16.28
C GLY A 59 5.48 13.78 14.97
N GLU A 60 6.41 12.85 14.76
CA GLU A 60 7.24 12.75 13.56
C GLU A 60 6.71 11.66 12.62
N LEU A 61 6.72 11.90 11.31
CA LEU A 61 6.28 10.95 10.30
C LEU A 61 7.11 9.66 10.40
N GLU A 62 6.45 8.55 10.66
CA GLU A 62 7.10 7.23 10.74
C GLU A 62 6.63 6.26 9.67
N PHE A 63 5.46 6.49 9.08
CA PHE A 63 4.87 5.58 8.12
C PHE A 63 3.95 6.27 7.10
N VAL A 64 3.96 5.75 5.87
CA VAL A 64 3.10 6.15 4.76
C VAL A 64 2.46 4.92 4.15
N GLU A 65 1.15 4.88 4.09
CA GLU A 65 0.38 3.89 3.34
C GLU A 65 -0.24 4.52 2.10
N ILE A 66 -0.13 3.83 0.98
CA ILE A 66 -0.66 4.25 -0.31
C ILE A 66 -1.67 3.21 -0.76
N GLN A 67 -2.85 3.66 -1.20
CA GLN A 67 -3.93 2.79 -1.65
C GLN A 67 -3.94 2.58 -3.17
N GLY A 68 -4.33 1.37 -3.57
CA GLY A 68 -4.47 0.89 -4.93
C GLY A 68 -5.39 -0.35 -4.98
N PRO A 69 -5.36 -1.17 -6.04
CA PRO A 69 -4.61 -0.98 -7.29
C PRO A 69 -5.29 -0.01 -8.27
N PHE A 70 -6.54 0.36 -8.01
CA PHE A 70 -7.35 1.24 -8.86
C PHE A 70 -7.22 2.72 -8.48
N SER A 71 -6.00 3.13 -8.10
CA SER A 71 -5.67 4.53 -7.84
C SER A 71 -6.14 5.39 -9.02
N ARG A 72 -6.91 6.43 -8.75
CA ARG A 72 -7.45 7.35 -9.76
C ARG A 72 -6.63 8.62 -9.89
N HIS A 73 -5.88 8.94 -8.84
CA HIS A 73 -5.17 10.21 -8.72
C HIS A 73 -3.67 10.07 -8.93
N LEU A 74 -3.10 8.94 -8.52
CA LEU A 74 -1.66 8.72 -8.52
C LEU A 74 -1.22 7.59 -9.45
N ALA A 75 0.05 7.67 -9.83
CA ALA A 75 0.77 6.58 -10.48
C ALA A 75 2.05 6.35 -9.68
N PRO A 76 1.98 5.63 -8.54
CA PRO A 76 3.14 5.39 -7.70
C PRO A 76 4.18 4.59 -8.44
N GLN A 77 5.45 4.84 -8.12
CA GLN A 77 6.56 4.02 -8.52
C GLN A 77 7.41 3.66 -7.31
N ILE A 78 7.75 2.38 -7.18
CA ILE A 78 8.78 1.90 -6.26
C ILE A 78 9.80 1.18 -7.12
N TYR A 79 11.07 1.60 -7.03
CA TYR A 79 12.13 1.09 -7.91
C TYR A 79 11.78 1.21 -9.41
N HIS A 80 11.14 2.33 -9.79
CA HIS A 80 10.67 2.64 -11.16
C HIS A 80 9.54 1.73 -11.70
N VAL A 81 8.93 0.90 -10.86
CA VAL A 81 7.81 0.03 -11.21
C VAL A 81 6.56 0.49 -10.46
N ASN A 82 5.40 0.51 -11.14
CA ASN A 82 4.14 0.77 -10.44
C ASN A 82 3.71 -0.50 -9.68
N PRO A 83 3.69 -0.49 -8.33
CA PRO A 83 3.38 -1.68 -7.54
C PRO A 83 1.94 -2.17 -7.73
N PHE A 84 1.05 -1.32 -8.23
CA PHE A 84 -0.36 -1.63 -8.47
C PHE A 84 -0.66 -2.09 -9.89
N ALA A 85 0.35 -2.14 -10.76
CA ALA A 85 0.20 -2.53 -12.17
C ALA A 85 1.00 -3.81 -12.52
N ILE A 86 1.53 -4.51 -11.51
CA ILE A 86 2.20 -5.79 -11.66
C ILE A 86 1.59 -6.80 -10.70
N GLU A 87 1.50 -8.06 -11.12
CA GLU A 87 0.88 -9.12 -10.31
C GLU A 87 1.63 -9.33 -8.98
N ALA A 88 0.90 -9.79 -7.97
CA ALA A 88 1.38 -9.87 -6.58
C ALA A 88 2.69 -10.66 -6.45
N ASP A 89 2.82 -11.80 -7.13
CA ASP A 89 4.02 -12.62 -7.05
C ASP A 89 5.25 -11.92 -7.67
N ASP A 90 5.07 -11.18 -8.76
CA ASP A 90 6.12 -10.38 -9.38
C ASP A 90 6.53 -9.20 -8.50
N LEU A 91 5.57 -8.56 -7.81
CA LEU A 91 5.88 -7.50 -6.84
C LEU A 91 6.65 -8.06 -5.65
N VAL A 92 6.23 -9.19 -5.07
CA VAL A 92 6.94 -9.85 -3.97
C VAL A 92 8.36 -10.19 -4.38
N LYS A 93 8.56 -10.71 -5.60
CA LYS A 93 9.89 -11.00 -6.13
C LYS A 93 10.75 -9.75 -6.25
N LEU A 94 10.23 -8.68 -6.85
CA LEU A 94 10.94 -7.39 -6.97
C LEU A 94 11.36 -6.86 -5.59
N LEU A 95 10.43 -6.84 -4.63
CA LEU A 95 10.70 -6.32 -3.30
C LEU A 95 11.68 -7.23 -2.52
N THR A 96 11.61 -8.55 -2.72
CA THR A 96 12.57 -9.51 -2.15
C THR A 96 13.99 -9.22 -2.64
N GLU A 97 14.17 -9.05 -3.95
CA GLU A 97 15.47 -8.74 -4.56
C GLU A 97 16.06 -7.41 -4.04
N LYS A 98 15.20 -6.43 -3.72
CA LYS A 98 15.62 -5.12 -3.23
C LYS A 98 15.80 -5.03 -1.72
N ASN A 99 15.13 -5.90 -0.97
CA ASN A 99 15.24 -5.97 0.48
C ASN A 99 16.58 -6.59 0.92
N ASP A 100 17.08 -7.61 0.20
CA ASP A 100 18.33 -8.33 0.54
C ASP A 100 18.42 -8.77 2.01
N GLY A 101 17.31 -9.27 2.56
CA GLY A 101 17.25 -9.67 3.95
C GLY A 101 15.92 -10.30 4.35
N ARG A 102 15.59 -10.19 5.64
CA ARG A 102 14.45 -10.92 6.21
C ARG A 102 13.11 -10.37 5.68
N ILE A 103 12.19 -11.29 5.43
CA ILE A 103 10.80 -11.03 5.09
C ILE A 103 9.96 -11.65 6.21
N ASP A 104 8.95 -10.94 6.68
CA ASP A 104 7.84 -11.51 7.42
C ASP A 104 6.74 -11.91 6.43
N ASP A 105 6.52 -13.21 6.32
CA ASP A 105 5.52 -13.84 5.45
C ASP A 105 4.49 -14.64 6.26
N SER A 106 4.34 -14.32 7.56
CA SER A 106 3.43 -15.04 8.47
C SER A 106 1.96 -14.98 8.05
N GLU A 107 1.57 -13.93 7.32
CA GLU A 107 0.23 -13.67 6.79
C GLU A 107 0.11 -13.92 5.27
N LYS A 108 1.05 -14.68 4.69
CA LYS A 108 0.93 -15.06 3.27
C LYS A 108 -0.36 -15.86 3.02
N PRO A 109 -1.00 -15.67 1.85
CA PRO A 109 -0.55 -14.86 0.72
C PRO A 109 -1.04 -13.39 0.74
N TYR A 110 -1.60 -12.91 1.85
CA TYR A 110 -2.30 -11.62 1.95
C TYR A 110 -1.37 -10.45 2.27
N CYS A 111 -0.35 -10.70 3.07
CA CYS A 111 0.55 -9.66 3.55
C CYS A 111 2.01 -10.13 3.53
N TYR A 112 2.91 -9.20 3.20
CA TYR A 112 4.36 -9.40 3.30
C TYR A 112 5.01 -8.12 3.83
N CYS A 113 5.92 -8.27 4.78
CA CYS A 113 6.73 -7.16 5.30
C CYS A 113 8.21 -7.42 5.05
N PHE A 114 8.84 -6.54 4.27
CA PHE A 114 10.26 -6.56 3.91
C PHE A 114 11.04 -5.73 4.93
N LEU A 115 11.77 -6.42 5.82
CA LEU A 115 12.21 -5.82 7.08
C LEU A 115 13.43 -4.89 6.96
N GLU A 116 14.27 -5.06 5.93
CA GLU A 116 15.48 -4.25 5.77
C GLU A 116 15.19 -2.93 5.05
N ASN A 117 14.32 -2.94 4.04
CA ASN A 117 13.88 -1.73 3.35
C ASN A 117 12.60 -1.12 3.93
N SER A 118 11.99 -1.76 4.95
CA SER A 118 10.81 -1.28 5.66
C SER A 118 9.63 -1.01 4.73
N VAL A 119 9.33 -1.99 3.87
CA VAL A 119 8.20 -1.97 2.95
C VAL A 119 7.19 -3.05 3.36
N GLY A 120 5.90 -2.73 3.38
CA GLY A 120 4.82 -3.69 3.53
C GLY A 120 3.89 -3.65 2.34
N VAL A 121 3.31 -4.79 1.99
CA VAL A 121 2.26 -4.89 0.96
C VAL A 121 1.13 -5.74 1.49
N TRP A 122 -0.12 -5.32 1.22
CA TRP A 122 -1.30 -6.02 1.70
C TRP A 122 -2.40 -6.08 0.64
N ARG A 123 -3.19 -7.16 0.65
CA ARG A 123 -4.40 -7.34 -0.16
C ARG A 123 -5.48 -8.02 0.65
N GLU A 124 -6.73 -7.72 0.32
CA GLU A 124 -7.89 -8.24 1.04
C GLU A 124 -8.14 -9.72 0.75
N PHE A 125 -7.93 -10.15 -0.50
CA PHE A 125 -8.20 -11.51 -0.94
C PHE A 125 -7.32 -11.94 -2.11
N VAL A 126 -7.26 -13.24 -2.34
CA VAL A 126 -6.58 -13.89 -3.48
C VAL A 126 -7.55 -14.62 -4.39
N GLU A 127 -7.10 -15.06 -5.57
CA GLU A 127 -7.98 -15.71 -6.54
C GLU A 127 -8.66 -16.97 -5.97
N ASP A 128 -7.98 -17.71 -5.09
CA ASP A 128 -8.53 -18.89 -4.44
C ASP A 128 -9.72 -18.56 -3.50
N ASP A 129 -9.69 -17.41 -2.81
CA ASP A 129 -10.81 -16.95 -1.98
C ASP A 129 -12.04 -16.62 -2.84
N ILE A 130 -11.80 -15.99 -3.99
CA ILE A 130 -12.88 -15.67 -4.94
C ILE A 130 -13.42 -16.94 -5.59
N ARG A 131 -12.58 -17.93 -5.88
CA ARG A 131 -13.03 -19.24 -6.38
C ARG A 131 -13.92 -19.96 -5.38
N ALA A 132 -13.58 -19.94 -4.08
CA ALA A 132 -14.44 -20.49 -3.04
C ALA A 132 -15.80 -19.77 -3.01
N THR A 133 -15.79 -18.44 -3.08
CA THR A 133 -17.01 -17.62 -3.18
C THR A 133 -17.85 -17.97 -4.41
N ILE A 134 -17.22 -18.21 -5.57
CA ILE A 134 -17.91 -18.61 -6.80
C ILE A 134 -18.66 -19.94 -6.62
N ASP A 135 -18.03 -20.92 -5.96
CA ASP A 135 -18.64 -22.22 -5.73
C ASP A 135 -19.86 -22.12 -4.80
N GLU A 136 -19.75 -21.32 -3.73
CA GLU A 136 -20.89 -21.04 -2.83
C GLU A 136 -22.05 -20.36 -3.56
N LEU A 137 -21.77 -19.36 -4.41
CA LEU A 137 -22.80 -18.67 -5.20
C LEU A 137 -23.48 -19.60 -6.21
N LYS A 138 -22.74 -20.55 -6.79
CA LYS A 138 -23.33 -21.55 -7.69
C LYS A 138 -24.24 -22.51 -6.96
N ASP A 139 -23.84 -22.97 -5.78
CA ASP A 139 -24.64 -23.87 -4.94
C ASP A 139 -25.94 -23.19 -4.48
N ASN A 140 -25.91 -21.87 -4.25
CA ASN A 140 -27.08 -21.07 -3.86
C ASN A 140 -27.90 -20.57 -5.07
N GLY A 141 -27.41 -20.73 -6.30
CA GLY A 141 -28.09 -20.25 -7.51
C GLY A 141 -28.01 -18.72 -7.73
N GLU A 142 -27.07 -18.05 -7.07
CA GLU A 142 -26.91 -16.58 -7.05
C GLU A 142 -25.76 -16.09 -7.96
N TYR A 143 -25.06 -17.01 -8.63
CA TYR A 143 -23.88 -16.69 -9.44
C TYR A 143 -24.16 -15.71 -10.58
N GLU A 144 -25.26 -15.88 -11.33
CA GLU A 144 -25.56 -15.03 -12.50
C GLU A 144 -25.84 -13.57 -12.10
N GLU A 145 -26.47 -13.34 -10.95
CA GLU A 145 -26.71 -11.99 -10.41
C GLU A 145 -25.42 -11.35 -9.89
N SER A 146 -24.42 -12.19 -9.58
CA SER A 146 -23.17 -11.80 -8.93
C SER A 146 -21.98 -11.68 -9.86
N LYS A 147 -22.15 -12.02 -11.13
CA LYS A 147 -21.05 -12.21 -12.08
C LYS A 147 -20.17 -10.97 -12.25
N ASP A 148 -20.79 -9.78 -12.38
CA ASP A 148 -20.06 -8.54 -12.64
C ASP A 148 -19.12 -8.13 -11.49
N TRP A 149 -19.52 -8.37 -10.23
CA TRP A 149 -18.67 -8.06 -9.08
C TRP A 149 -17.60 -9.14 -8.86
N ILE A 150 -17.93 -10.42 -9.12
CA ILE A 150 -16.96 -11.52 -9.11
C ILE A 150 -15.84 -11.30 -10.13
N GLU A 151 -16.17 -10.88 -11.35
CA GLU A 151 -15.17 -10.59 -12.38
C GLU A 151 -14.24 -9.43 -11.96
N GLN A 152 -14.78 -8.41 -11.30
CA GLN A 152 -13.97 -7.34 -10.74
C GLN A 152 -13.05 -7.85 -9.64
N ASP A 153 -13.55 -8.66 -8.71
CA ASP A 153 -12.77 -9.19 -7.60
C ASP A 153 -11.69 -10.17 -8.06
N LEU A 154 -11.97 -11.01 -9.07
CA LEU A 154 -10.93 -11.82 -9.72
C LEU A 154 -9.81 -10.96 -10.30
N GLU A 155 -10.13 -9.81 -10.90
CA GLU A 155 -9.11 -8.88 -11.38
C GLU A 155 -8.35 -8.23 -10.22
N LYS A 156 -9.03 -7.79 -9.15
CA LYS A 156 -8.36 -7.18 -7.98
C LYS A 156 -7.44 -8.17 -7.25
N ALA A 157 -7.81 -9.45 -7.22
CA ALA A 157 -7.11 -10.49 -6.48
C ALA A 157 -5.67 -10.74 -6.99
N LYS A 158 -5.38 -10.34 -8.24
CA LYS A 158 -4.06 -10.46 -8.86
C LYS A 158 -3.05 -9.47 -8.31
N PHE A 159 -3.48 -8.39 -7.66
CA PHE A 159 -2.63 -7.26 -7.28
C PHE A 159 -2.64 -7.03 -5.76
N PHE A 160 -1.63 -6.32 -5.26
CA PHE A 160 -1.70 -5.74 -3.92
C PHE A 160 -2.54 -4.47 -3.90
N TRP A 161 -3.16 -4.21 -2.76
CA TRP A 161 -4.11 -3.11 -2.58
C TRP A 161 -3.50 -1.96 -1.80
N THR A 162 -2.49 -2.23 -0.99
CA THR A 162 -1.71 -1.19 -0.35
C THR A 162 -0.22 -1.45 -0.47
N VAL A 163 0.53 -0.35 -0.48
CA VAL A 163 1.97 -0.35 -0.23
C VAL A 163 2.21 0.58 0.95
N GLY A 164 2.78 0.04 2.01
CA GLY A 164 3.27 0.76 3.17
C GLY A 164 4.78 0.95 3.10
N ILE A 165 5.27 2.13 3.45
CA ILE A 165 6.69 2.35 3.75
C ILE A 165 6.85 2.96 5.13
N GLY A 166 7.83 2.48 5.88
CA GLY A 166 8.13 2.99 7.21
C GLY A 166 9.56 3.50 7.33
N ASN A 167 9.81 4.21 8.43
CA ASN A 167 11.16 4.48 8.88
C ASN A 167 11.88 3.16 9.24
N LYS A 168 13.17 3.27 9.56
CA LYS A 168 13.98 2.09 9.90
C LYS A 168 13.37 1.34 11.09
N ASN A 169 13.21 0.03 10.92
CA ASN A 169 12.67 -0.91 11.91
C ASN A 169 11.15 -0.83 12.16
N TYR A 170 10.39 -0.04 11.40
CA TYR A 170 8.92 0.04 11.57
C TYR A 170 8.26 -1.35 11.62
N TYR A 171 8.62 -2.22 10.69
CA TYR A 171 8.10 -3.59 10.61
C TYR A 171 8.77 -4.61 11.55
N HIS A 172 9.80 -4.24 12.33
CA HIS A 172 10.44 -5.16 13.29
C HIS A 172 9.68 -5.27 14.61
N THR A 173 8.80 -4.30 14.89
CA THR A 173 8.04 -4.18 16.14
C THR A 173 6.59 -4.66 16.04
N ILE A 174 6.17 -5.16 14.87
CA ILE A 174 4.83 -5.72 14.67
C ILE A 174 4.88 -7.21 15.05
N LEU A 175 4.88 -7.50 16.35
CA LEU A 175 4.72 -8.85 16.93
C LEU A 175 3.79 -8.79 18.14
#